data_AF-A0A8J4U6N9-F1
#
_entry.id   AF-A0A8J4U6N9-F1
#
_cell.length_a   1.000
_cell.length_b   1.000
_cell.length_c   1.000
_cell.angle_alpha   90.00
_cell.angle_beta   90.00
_cell.angle_gamma   90.00
#
_symmetry.space_group_name_H-M   'P 1'
#
loop_
_entity.id
_entity.type
_entity.pdbx_description
1 polymer ?
#
loop_
_entity_poly.entity_id
_entity_poly.type
_entity_poly.pdbx_seq_one_letter_code
_entity_poly.pdbx_strand_id
1 'polypeptide(L)'
;IYVEFDDLEWEKREWVKVYEDFQIFLLEQQLVWAKRKEVSQLQGTRAKQIQWPALTFKPLVGKSVLGSITALEFFSDRQLDFLTDDGACQPYQ
;
A
#
# COMPACT_ATOMS: atom_id res chain seq x y z
N ILE A 1 13.21 -16.27 -4.57
CA ILE A 1 13.14 -14.96 -5.27
C ILE A 1 14.10 -14.04 -4.55
N TYR A 2 14.85 -13.25 -5.31
CA TYR A 2 15.70 -12.21 -4.78
C TYR A 2 15.22 -10.87 -5.30
N VAL A 3 15.40 -9.82 -4.51
CA VAL A 3 15.12 -8.44 -4.90
C VAL A 3 16.35 -7.59 -4.62
N GLU A 4 16.50 -6.53 -5.40
CA GLU A 4 17.54 -5.51 -5.25
C GLU A 4 16.83 -4.16 -5.06
N PHE A 5 17.34 -3.33 -4.16
CA PHE A 5 16.85 -1.98 -3.90
C PHE A 5 17.55 -0.98 -4.83
N ASP A 6 16.79 -0.11 -5.50
CA ASP A 6 17.31 0.79 -6.54
C ASP A 6 17.80 2.14 -5.99
N ASP A 7 17.40 2.48 -4.77
CA ASP A 7 17.73 3.70 -4.03
C ASP A 7 19.18 3.74 -3.50
N LEU A 8 19.95 2.66 -3.70
CA LEU A 8 21.37 2.58 -3.34
C LEU A 8 22.30 2.74 -4.54
N GLU A 9 23.48 3.31 -4.28
CA GLU A 9 24.61 3.33 -5.24
C GLU A 9 24.97 1.90 -5.67
N TRP A 10 25.33 1.72 -6.95
CA TRP A 10 25.58 0.41 -7.58
C TRP A 10 26.50 -0.52 -6.77
N GLU A 11 27.54 0.03 -6.15
CA GLU A 11 28.53 -0.73 -5.36
C GLU A 11 27.99 -1.24 -4.00
N LYS A 12 26.87 -0.68 -3.54
CA LYS A 12 26.24 -0.99 -2.25
C LYS A 12 24.97 -1.81 -2.39
N ARG A 13 24.61 -2.20 -3.62
CA ARG A 13 23.38 -2.95 -3.86
C ARG A 13 23.58 -4.41 -3.48
N GLU A 14 22.60 -4.94 -2.77
CA GLU A 14 22.62 -6.32 -2.28
C GLU A 14 21.35 -7.05 -2.73
N TRP A 15 21.54 -8.33 -3.05
CA TRP A 15 20.44 -9.23 -3.35
C TRP A 15 19.87 -9.78 -2.05
N VAL A 16 18.59 -9.52 -1.80
CA VAL A 16 17.93 -9.93 -0.57
C VAL A 16 17.02 -11.12 -0.80
N LYS A 17 17.10 -12.14 0.07
CA LYS A 17 16.29 -13.37 -0.02
C LYS A 17 14.94 -13.19 0.66
N VAL A 18 13.99 -12.63 -0.08
CA VAL A 18 12.68 -12.24 0.47
C VAL A 18 11.91 -13.36 1.20
N TYR A 19 12.08 -14.63 0.82
CA TYR A 19 11.38 -15.76 1.46
C TYR A 19 12.04 -16.32 2.71
N GLU A 20 13.34 -16.06 2.89
CA GLU A 20 14.09 -16.54 4.07
C GLU A 20 14.12 -15.45 5.15
N ASP A 21 14.22 -14.18 4.75
CA ASP A 21 14.50 -13.09 5.67
C ASP A 21 13.23 -12.39 6.21
N PHE A 22 12.06 -12.56 5.56
CA PHE A 22 10.84 -11.81 5.89
C PHE A 22 9.60 -12.69 6.05
N GLN A 23 8.76 -12.32 7.02
CA GLN A 23 7.42 -12.90 7.18
C GLN A 23 6.40 -12.33 6.19
N ILE A 24 6.52 -11.03 5.88
CA ILE A 24 5.68 -10.30 4.94
C ILE A 24 6.60 -9.45 4.08
N PHE A 25 6.39 -9.49 2.77
CA PHE A 25 7.09 -8.63 1.82
C PHE A 25 6.08 -8.12 0.79
N LEU A 26 6.01 -6.81 0.63
CA LEU A 26 5.03 -6.13 -0.22
C LEU A 26 5.75 -5.45 -1.38
N LEU A 27 5.13 -5.47 -2.56
CA LEU A 27 5.61 -4.80 -3.77
C LEU A 27 4.61 -3.74 -4.19
N GLU A 28 5.11 -2.58 -4.61
CA GLU A 28 4.31 -1.56 -5.28
C GLU A 28 3.56 -2.18 -6.48
N GLN A 29 2.29 -1.84 -6.63
CA GLN A 29 1.43 -2.47 -7.63
C GLN A 29 0.81 -1.46 -8.60
N GLN A 30 0.00 -0.52 -8.10
CA GLN A 30 -0.73 0.41 -8.96
C GLN A 30 -1.17 1.68 -8.22
N LEU A 31 -1.33 2.76 -8.97
CA LEU A 31 -1.95 3.99 -8.50
C LEU A 31 -3.47 3.84 -8.45
N VAL A 32 -4.06 4.30 -7.35
CA VAL A 32 -5.50 4.28 -7.13
C VAL A 32 -5.99 5.58 -6.49
N TRP A 33 -7.28 5.83 -6.66
CA TRP A 33 -8.06 6.77 -5.87
C TRP A 33 -8.68 6.03 -4.67
N ALA A 34 -8.22 6.34 -3.47
CA ALA A 34 -8.66 5.68 -2.24
C ALA A 34 -9.32 6.66 -1.27
N LYS A 35 -10.24 6.16 -0.47
CA LYS A 35 -10.90 6.91 0.61
C LYS A 35 -10.08 6.78 1.89
N ARG A 36 -9.79 7.89 2.56
CA ARG A 36 -9.14 7.87 3.88
C ARG A 36 -10.15 7.54 4.96
N LYS A 37 -9.73 6.76 5.96
CA LYS A 37 -10.52 6.56 7.18
C LYS A 37 -10.38 7.82 8.05
N GLU A 38 -11.23 8.82 7.81
CA GLU A 38 -11.20 10.05 8.59
C GLU A 38 -11.35 9.77 10.09
N VAL A 39 -10.43 10.31 10.90
CA VAL A 39 -10.59 10.36 12.35
C VAL A 39 -11.55 11.50 12.64
N SER A 40 -12.72 11.17 13.21
CA SER A 40 -13.82 12.06 13.64
C SER A 40 -14.67 12.67 12.51
N GLN A 41 -15.92 12.22 12.33
CA GLN A 41 -17.08 12.76 13.05
C GLN A 41 -16.92 14.26 13.34
N LEU A 42 -17.49 15.12 12.51
CA LEU A 42 -18.19 16.35 12.89
C LEU A 42 -18.77 16.97 11.60
N GLN A 43 -20.02 17.43 11.67
CA GLN A 43 -20.73 18.23 10.66
C GLN A 43 -21.46 17.48 9.53
N GLY A 44 -22.62 16.89 9.87
CA GLY A 44 -23.94 17.44 9.50
C GLY A 44 -24.32 17.66 8.03
N THR A 45 -23.46 17.41 7.06
CA THR A 45 -23.75 17.56 5.64
C THR A 45 -23.16 16.39 4.89
N ARG A 46 -23.77 15.99 3.77
CA ARG A 46 -23.25 14.94 2.88
C ARG A 46 -21.90 15.41 2.31
N ALA A 47 -20.83 15.33 3.10
CA ALA A 47 -19.49 15.58 2.64
C ALA A 47 -19.24 14.59 1.50
N LYS A 48 -19.05 15.12 0.29
CA LYS A 48 -18.63 14.29 -0.85
C LYS A 48 -17.36 13.58 -0.39
N GLN A 49 -17.43 12.26 -0.31
CA GLN A 49 -16.33 11.45 0.17
C GLN A 49 -15.11 11.71 -0.72
N ILE A 50 -14.12 12.43 -0.20
CA ILE A 50 -12.94 12.85 -0.97
C ILE A 50 -12.09 11.61 -1.23
N GLN A 51 -11.70 11.42 -2.49
CA GLN A 51 -10.74 10.39 -2.88
C GLN A 51 -9.36 11.03 -3.00
N TRP A 52 -8.35 10.32 -2.49
CA TRP A 52 -6.97 10.75 -2.49
C TRP A 52 -6.14 9.79 -3.34
N PRO A 53 -5.12 10.28 -4.06
CA PRO A 53 -4.22 9.42 -4.79
C PRO A 53 -3.40 8.60 -3.80
N ALA A 54 -3.30 7.30 -4.07
CA ALA A 54 -2.57 6.34 -3.25
C ALA A 54 -1.93 5.25 -4.12
N LEU A 55 -0.96 4.54 -3.57
CA LEU A 55 -0.27 3.40 -4.16
C LEU A 55 -0.71 2.13 -3.44
N THR A 56 -1.24 1.13 -4.17
CA THR A 56 -1.52 -0.19 -3.58
C THR A 56 -0.27 -1.05 -3.60
N PHE A 57 -0.22 -1.99 -2.65
CA PHE A 57 0.83 -2.98 -2.60
C PHE A 57 0.27 -4.40 -2.72
N LYS A 58 0.98 -5.26 -3.45
CA LYS A 58 0.72 -6.69 -3.55
C LYS A 58 1.67 -7.49 -2.67
N PRO A 59 1.19 -8.50 -1.94
CA PRO A 59 2.08 -9.38 -1.18
C PRO A 59 2.89 -10.31 -2.10
N LEU A 60 4.21 -10.25 -1.98
CA LEU A 60 5.15 -11.23 -2.54
C LEU A 60 5.36 -12.40 -1.58
N VAL A 61 5.44 -12.10 -0.28
CA VAL A 61 5.59 -13.04 0.84
C VAL A 61 4.52 -12.74 1.89
N GLY A 62 4.05 -13.76 2.62
CA GLY A 62 3.06 -13.57 3.68
C GLY A 62 1.60 -13.50 3.22
N LYS A 63 1.28 -13.99 2.01
CA LYS A 63 -0.10 -14.02 1.48
C LYS A 63 -1.11 -14.69 2.42
N SER A 64 -0.72 -15.80 3.04
CA SER A 64 -1.56 -16.50 4.02
C SER A 64 -1.76 -15.72 5.31
N VAL A 65 -0.82 -14.84 5.67
CA VAL A 65 -0.86 -14.01 6.88
C VAL A 65 -1.71 -12.77 6.66
N LEU A 66 -1.58 -12.10 5.50
CA LEU A 66 -2.38 -10.93 5.15
C LEU A 66 -3.84 -11.25 4.82
N GLY A 67 -4.14 -12.46 4.33
CA GLY A 67 -5.49 -12.80 3.89
C GLY A 67 -5.96 -11.87 2.76
N SER A 68 -7.08 -11.17 2.99
CA SER A 68 -7.67 -10.21 2.04
C SER A 68 -7.30 -8.76 2.31
N ILE A 69 -6.25 -8.52 3.11
CA ILE A 69 -5.77 -7.17 3.41
C ILE A 69 -4.96 -6.63 2.22
N THR A 70 -5.31 -5.42 1.80
CA THR A 70 -4.54 -4.61 0.84
C THR A 70 -3.92 -3.44 1.59
N ALA A 71 -2.60 -3.30 1.48
CA ALA A 71 -1.89 -2.13 1.99
C ALA A 71 -1.91 -1.00 0.95
N LEU A 72 -2.02 0.23 1.42
CA LEU A 72 -2.15 1.46 0.62
C LEU A 72 -1.28 2.56 1.23
N GLU A 73 -0.49 3.24 0.42
CA GLU A 73 0.25 4.44 0.84
C GLU A 73 -0.32 5.67 0.14
N PHE A 74 -0.71 6.70 0.89
CA PHE A 74 -1.17 7.96 0.31
C PHE A 74 -0.02 8.89 -0.04
N PHE A 75 -0.05 9.51 -1.23
CA PHE A 75 1.06 10.36 -1.69
C PHE A 75 1.24 11.67 -0.91
N SER A 76 0.18 12.20 -0.32
CA SER A 76 0.25 13.52 0.32
C SER A 76 1.08 13.52 1.62
N ASP A 77 1.09 12.40 2.35
CA ASP A 77 1.72 12.31 3.68
C ASP A 77 2.45 10.98 3.92
N ARG A 78 2.52 10.08 2.92
CA ARG A 78 3.07 8.72 3.02
C ARG A 78 2.42 7.89 4.13
N GLN A 79 1.16 8.19 4.48
CA GLN A 79 0.42 7.39 5.44
C GLN A 79 0.06 6.04 4.83
N LEU A 80 0.37 4.95 5.56
CA LEU A 80 -0.02 3.58 5.23
C LEU A 80 -1.35 3.21 5.90
N ASP A 81 -2.31 2.77 5.09
CA ASP A 81 -3.58 2.19 5.51
C ASP A 81 -3.70 0.73 5.05
N PHE A 82 -4.44 -0.07 5.81
CA PHE A 82 -4.69 -1.49 5.54
C PHE A 82 -6.19 -1.74 5.42
N LEU A 83 -6.65 -2.11 4.22
CA LEU A 83 -8.07 -2.29 3.92
C LEU A 83 -8.38 -3.76 3.63
N THR A 84 -9.49 -4.26 4.15
CA THR A 84 -9.96 -5.63 3.90
C THR A 84 -10.92 -5.75 2.72
N ASP A 85 -11.32 -4.62 2.13
CA ASP A 85 -12.32 -4.53 1.05
C ASP A 85 -11.76 -3.70 -0.13
N ASP A 86 -11.75 -4.30 -1.31
CA ASP A 86 -11.31 -3.68 -2.58
C ASP A 86 -12.27 -2.57 -3.04
N GLY A 87 -13.51 -2.55 -2.54
CA GLY A 87 -14.54 -1.56 -2.91
C GLY A 87 -14.21 -0.11 -2.50
N ALA A 88 -13.16 0.11 -1.72
CA ALA A 88 -12.71 1.43 -1.29
C ALA A 88 -11.76 2.13 -2.29
N CYS A 89 -11.26 1.41 -3.31
CA CYS A 89 -10.26 1.91 -4.26
C CYS A 89 -10.81 1.94 -5.70
N GLN A 90 -10.39 2.93 -6.49
CA GLN A 90 -10.68 3.00 -7.93
C GLN A 90 -9.36 3.18 -8.69
N PRO A 91 -9.18 2.59 -9.88
CA PRO A 91 -7.97 2.78 -10.68
C PRO A 91 -7.72 4.27 -10.99
N TYR A 92 -6.46 4.69 -10.96
CA TYR A 92 -6.07 6.02 -11.42
C TYR A 92 -6.06 6.04 -12.96
N GLN A 93 -7.00 6.75 -13.59
CA GLN A 93 -7.15 6.88 -15.05
C GLN A 93 -6.75 8.27 -15.54
#